data_AF-A0A8S2RK11-F1
#
_entry.id   AF-A0A8S2RK11-F1
#
_cell.length_a   1.000
_cell.length_b   1.000
_cell.length_c   1.000
_cell.angle_alpha   90.00
_cell.angle_beta   90.00
_cell.angle_gamma   90.00
#
_symmetry.space_group_name_H-M   'P 1'
#
loop_
_entity.id
_entity.type
_entity.pdbx_description
1 polymer ?
#
loop_
_entity_poly.entity_id
_entity_poly.type
_entity_poly.pdbx_seq_one_letter_code
_entity_poly.pdbx_strand_id
1 'polypeptide(L)'
;MHLESLANELLLYLFEFFDGIQLLRAFHDFNSRFNHLLYNHYRVYRIDFHSISKYQFDDLCQYCLPSITDQIISLTISDDDETPNLPAIFLSYNFTLD
;
A
#
# COMPACT_ATOMS: atom_id res chain seq x y z
N MET A 1 26.66 4.85 0.75
CA MET A 1 25.60 5.62 1.44
C MET A 1 24.50 4.64 1.79
N HIS A 2 24.19 4.45 3.07
CA HIS A 2 23.09 3.57 3.47
C HIS A 2 21.80 4.40 3.45
N LEU A 3 20.75 3.90 2.80
CA LEU A 3 19.46 4.58 2.78
C LEU A 3 18.97 4.85 4.22
N GLU A 4 19.25 3.94 5.16
CA GLU A 4 18.91 4.11 6.57
C GLU A 4 19.72 5.18 7.31
N SER A 5 20.74 5.78 6.69
CA SER A 5 21.49 6.90 7.28
C SER A 5 20.88 8.27 6.97
N LEU A 6 19.91 8.33 6.06
CA LEU A 6 19.21 9.58 5.74
C LEU A 6 18.36 10.05 6.93
N ALA A 7 18.21 11.37 7.07
CA ALA A 7 17.30 11.97 8.03
C ALA A 7 15.84 11.63 7.68
N ASN A 8 14.94 11.63 8.67
CA ASN A 8 13.53 11.29 8.45
C ASN A 8 12.89 12.21 7.41
N GLU A 9 13.23 13.49 7.41
CA GLU A 9 12.72 14.50 6.48
C GLU A 9 13.07 14.17 5.03
N LEU A 10 14.28 13.65 4.79
CA LEU A 10 14.71 13.24 3.44
C LEU A 10 14.02 11.96 2.99
N LEU A 11 13.78 11.02 3.91
CA LEU A 11 13.03 9.79 3.63
C LEU A 11 11.55 10.10 3.31
N LEU A 12 10.94 10.99 4.09
CA LEU A 12 9.56 11.43 3.86
C LEU A 12 9.43 12.21 2.55
N TYR A 13 10.39 13.09 2.24
CA TYR A 13 10.46 13.75 0.94
C TYR A 13 10.60 12.73 -0.21
N LEU A 14 11.41 11.68 -0.03
CA LEU A 14 11.51 10.59 -1.00
C LEU A 14 10.17 9.84 -1.16
N PHE A 15 9.41 9.64 -0.07
CA PHE A 15 8.12 8.96 -0.11
C PHE A 15 7.06 9.73 -0.92
N GLU A 16 7.16 11.05 -1.02
CA GLU A 16 6.25 11.88 -1.84
C GLU A 16 6.33 11.59 -3.36
N PHE A 17 7.39 10.92 -3.82
CA PHE A 17 7.54 10.53 -5.23
C PHE A 17 6.82 9.21 -5.59
N PHE A 18 6.29 8.49 -4.60
CA PHE A 18 5.61 7.21 -4.79
C PHE A 18 4.11 7.36 -4.57
N ASP A 19 3.32 6.63 -5.36
CA ASP A 19 1.91 6.40 -5.01
C ASP A 19 1.80 5.42 -3.81
N GLY A 20 0.61 5.31 -3.23
CA GLY A 20 0.38 4.48 -2.05
C GLY A 20 0.79 3.01 -2.25
N ILE A 21 0.59 2.45 -3.44
CA ILE A 21 0.94 1.06 -3.75
C ILE A 21 2.45 0.91 -3.88
N GLN A 22 3.08 1.79 -4.65
CA GLN A 22 4.53 1.78 -4.83
C GLN A 22 5.25 1.96 -3.50
N LEU A 23 4.75 2.86 -2.65
CA LEU A 23 5.30 3.14 -1.34
C LEU A 23 5.25 1.89 -0.44
N LEU A 24 4.09 1.22 -0.38
CA LEU A 24 3.94 -0.01 0.38
C LEU A 24 4.86 -1.11 -0.17
N ARG A 25 4.86 -1.37 -1.47
CA ARG A 25 5.71 -2.43 -2.05
C ARG A 25 7.20 -2.18 -1.85
N ALA A 26 7.63 -0.94 -1.86
CA ALA A 26 9.04 -0.60 -1.74
C ALA A 26 9.55 -0.63 -0.30
N PHE A 27 8.71 -0.29 0.68
CA PHE A 27 9.17 0.01 2.04
C PHE A 27 8.43 -0.74 3.15
N HIS A 28 7.31 -1.41 2.87
CA HIS A 28 6.63 -2.29 3.82
C HIS A 28 7.56 -3.44 4.23
N ASP A 29 7.66 -3.65 5.54
CA ASP A 29 8.52 -4.67 6.17
C ASP A 29 10.01 -4.59 5.81
N PHE A 30 10.46 -3.45 5.27
CA PHE A 30 11.88 -3.24 4.96
C PHE A 30 12.73 -3.18 6.24
N ASN A 31 12.31 -2.36 7.21
CA ASN A 31 12.78 -2.40 8.59
C ASN A 31 11.83 -1.62 9.52
N SER A 32 12.02 -1.76 10.83
CA SER A 32 11.16 -1.14 11.85
C SER A 32 11.08 0.40 11.76
N ARG A 33 12.16 1.08 11.36
CA ARG A 33 12.16 2.54 11.19
C ARG A 33 11.30 2.96 10.00
N PHE A 34 11.40 2.24 8.88
CA PHE A 34 10.60 2.55 7.69
C PHE A 34 9.13 2.24 7.94
N ASN A 35 8.83 1.11 8.56
CA ASN A 35 7.47 0.78 9.01
C ASN A 35 6.91 1.88 9.94
N HIS A 36 7.71 2.40 10.87
CA HIS A 36 7.28 3.50 11.74
C HIS A 36 6.98 4.78 10.94
N LEU A 37 7.80 5.12 9.95
CA LEU A 37 7.56 6.28 9.08
C LEU A 37 6.30 6.08 8.23
N LEU A 38 6.12 4.90 7.63
CA LEU A 38 4.93 4.57 6.85
C LEU A 38 3.66 4.67 7.71
N TYR A 39 3.58 3.94 8.83
CA TYR A 39 2.33 3.84 9.59
C TYR A 39 1.99 5.08 10.43
N ASN A 40 2.99 5.81 10.93
CA ASN A 40 2.72 6.97 11.79
C ASN A 40 2.66 8.29 11.03
N HIS A 41 3.37 8.40 9.91
CA HIS A 41 3.34 9.61 9.08
C HIS A 41 2.23 9.53 8.04
N TYR A 42 2.13 8.41 7.30
CA TYR A 42 1.01 8.14 6.40
C TYR A 42 -0.12 7.48 7.19
N ARG A 43 -0.79 8.29 8.01
CA ARG A 43 -1.93 7.83 8.84
C ARG A 43 -3.13 7.37 8.02
N VAL A 44 -3.19 7.81 6.75
CA VAL A 44 -4.30 7.53 5.86
C VAL A 44 -3.77 7.18 4.48
N TYR A 45 -4.19 6.04 3.96
CA TYR A 45 -3.86 5.57 2.62
C TYR A 45 -5.04 5.80 1.68
N ARG A 46 -4.73 6.38 0.53
CA ARG A 46 -5.59 6.34 -0.65
C ARG A 46 -4.97 5.37 -1.62
N ILE A 47 -5.64 4.26 -1.86
CA ILE A 47 -5.12 3.16 -2.68
C ILE A 47 -5.91 3.12 -3.99
N ASP A 48 -5.20 3.16 -5.10
CA ASP A 48 -5.80 3.11 -6.43
C ASP A 48 -5.35 1.85 -7.19
N PHE A 49 -6.26 0.87 -7.26
CA PHE A 49 -6.07 -0.37 -7.99
C PHE A 49 -6.55 -0.31 -9.44
N HIS A 50 -6.87 0.86 -10.00
CA HIS A 50 -7.42 0.97 -11.36
C HIS A 50 -6.54 0.38 -12.47
N SER A 51 -5.22 0.33 -12.26
CA SER A 51 -4.28 -0.22 -13.24
C SER A 51 -3.32 -1.23 -12.61
N ILE A 52 -3.72 -1.85 -11.50
CA ILE A 52 -2.89 -2.87 -10.85
C ILE A 52 -2.95 -4.16 -11.64
N SER A 53 -1.83 -4.87 -11.78
CA SER A 53 -1.89 -6.25 -12.29
C SER A 53 -2.46 -7.19 -11.22
N LYS A 54 -3.16 -8.26 -11.64
CA LYS A 54 -3.65 -9.29 -10.71
C LYS A 54 -2.57 -9.83 -9.76
N TYR A 55 -1.37 -10.07 -10.28
CA TYR A 55 -0.24 -10.54 -9.47
C TYR A 55 0.14 -9.54 -8.36
N GLN A 56 0.22 -8.25 -8.69
CA GLN A 56 0.52 -7.21 -7.69
C GLN A 56 -0.61 -7.05 -6.68
N PHE A 57 -1.86 -7.21 -7.12
CA PHE A 57 -3.02 -7.16 -6.24
C PHE A 57 -3.01 -8.29 -5.22
N ASP A 58 -2.83 -9.54 -5.68
CA ASP A 58 -2.79 -10.72 -4.80
C ASP A 58 -1.65 -10.59 -3.76
N ASP A 59 -0.48 -10.11 -4.17
CA ASP A 59 0.67 -9.84 -3.31
C ASP A 59 0.36 -8.79 -2.23
N LEU A 60 -0.24 -7.66 -2.62
CA LEU A 60 -0.64 -6.60 -1.68
C LEU A 60 -1.72 -7.07 -0.70
N CYS A 61 -2.73 -7.79 -1.18
CA CYS A 61 -3.80 -8.34 -0.34
C CYS A 61 -3.26 -9.33 0.69
N GLN A 62 -2.26 -10.13 0.32
CA GLN A 62 -1.71 -11.13 1.22
C GLN A 62 -0.74 -10.56 2.26
N TYR A 63 0.11 -9.59 1.88
CA TYR A 63 1.23 -9.17 2.71
C TYR A 63 1.11 -7.76 3.28
N CYS A 64 0.59 -6.80 2.51
CA CYS A 64 0.62 -5.39 2.88
C CYS A 64 -0.70 -4.93 3.52
N LEU A 65 -1.82 -5.15 2.82
CA LEU A 65 -3.13 -4.62 3.19
C LEU A 65 -3.59 -4.97 4.61
N PRO A 66 -3.38 -6.20 5.13
CA PRO A 66 -3.80 -6.54 6.50
C PRO A 66 -3.18 -5.64 7.57
N SER A 67 -1.98 -5.09 7.33
CA SER A 67 -1.29 -4.22 8.30
C SER A 67 -1.77 -2.76 8.29
N ILE A 68 -2.52 -2.36 7.26
CA ILE A 68 -2.93 -0.97 7.05
C ILE A 68 -4.43 -0.81 6.80
N THR A 69 -5.22 -1.88 6.89
CA THR A 69 -6.65 -1.87 6.52
C THR A 69 -7.39 -0.75 7.25
N ASP A 70 -7.15 -0.59 8.56
CA ASP A 70 -7.75 0.46 9.40
C ASP A 70 -7.32 1.89 9.03
N GLN A 71 -6.30 2.03 8.18
CA GLN A 71 -5.75 3.29 7.72
C GLN A 71 -6.17 3.61 6.27
N ILE A 72 -6.92 2.74 5.59
CA ILE A 72 -7.40 2.97 4.22
C ILE A 72 -8.65 3.83 4.28
N ILE A 73 -8.59 5.07 3.78
CA ILE A 73 -9.74 5.98 3.73
C ILE A 73 -10.43 6.02 2.37
N SER A 74 -9.75 5.52 1.34
CA SER A 74 -10.25 5.51 -0.02
C SER A 74 -9.57 4.39 -0.79
N LEU A 75 -10.40 3.63 -1.50
CA LEU A 75 -10.00 2.50 -2.30
C LEU A 75 -10.70 2.62 -3.66
N THR A 76 -9.91 2.67 -4.73
CA THR A 76 -10.42 2.55 -6.10
C THR A 76 -10.11 1.15 -6.59
N ILE A 77 -11.11 0.43 -7.09
CA ILE A 77 -10.98 -0.89 -7.71
C ILE A 77 -11.69 -0.83 -9.05
N SER A 78 -11.08 -1.35 -10.12
CA SER A 78 -11.74 -1.58 -11.40
C SER A 78 -12.19 -3.03 -11.55
N ASP A 79 -13.23 -3.21 -12.36
CA ASP A 79 -13.64 -4.48 -12.93
C ASP A 79 -13.55 -4.33 -14.45
N ASP A 80 -12.30 -4.31 -14.94
CA ASP A 80 -11.99 -4.14 -16.35
C ASP A 80 -11.49 -5.45 -16.97
N ASP A 81 -11.35 -5.45 -18.31
CA ASP A 81 -10.91 -6.63 -19.05
C ASP A 81 -9.50 -7.12 -18.64
N GLU A 82 -8.66 -6.22 -18.09
CA GLU A 82 -7.31 -6.55 -17.61
C GLU A 82 -7.33 -7.16 -16.19
N THR A 83 -8.31 -6.78 -15.38
CA THR A 83 -8.50 -7.23 -13.99
C THR A 83 -9.93 -7.65 -13.66
N PRO A 84 -10.47 -8.68 -14.35
CA PRO A 84 -11.85 -9.07 -14.16
C PRO A 84 -12.10 -9.63 -12.76
N ASN A 85 -13.21 -9.21 -12.15
CA ASN A 85 -13.69 -9.58 -10.81
C ASN A 85 -12.81 -9.11 -9.65
N LEU A 86 -11.93 -8.12 -9.83
CA LEU A 86 -11.08 -7.62 -8.74
C LEU A 86 -11.86 -7.19 -7.48
N PRO A 87 -13.06 -6.57 -7.57
CA PRO A 87 -13.87 -6.26 -6.39
C PRO A 87 -14.28 -7.51 -5.59
N ALA A 88 -14.68 -8.58 -6.29
CA ALA A 88 -15.08 -9.83 -5.63
C ALA A 88 -13.88 -10.52 -4.97
N ILE A 89 -12.71 -10.46 -5.62
CA ILE A 89 -11.46 -10.98 -5.06
C ILE A 89 -11.09 -10.17 -3.80
N PHE A 90 -11.16 -8.84 -3.84
CA PHE A 90 -10.89 -7.98 -2.68
C PHE A 90 -11.73 -8.40 -1.46
N LEU A 91 -13.04 -8.58 -1.65
CA LEU A 91 -13.96 -8.99 -0.59
C LEU A 91 -13.66 -10.41 -0.05
N SER A 92 -13.07 -11.29 -0.87
CA SER A 92 -12.70 -12.64 -0.45
C SER A 92 -11.54 -12.69 0.55
N TYR A 93 -10.74 -11.63 0.62
CA TYR A 93 -9.62 -11.50 1.57
C TYR A 93 -10.07 -11.11 2.99
N ASN A 94 -11.38 -11.14 3.29
CA ASN A 94 -11.97 -10.81 4.59
C ASN A 94 -11.61 -9.41 5.10
N PHE A 95 -11.35 -8.45 4.21
CA PHE A 95 -11.27 -7.04 4.61
C PHE A 95 -12.67 -6.58 5.06
N THR A 96 -12.85 -6.42 6.37
CA THR A 96 -14.05 -5.79 6.93
C THR A 96 -13.96 -4.29 6.71
N LEU A 97 -14.80 -3.77 5.83
CA LEU A 97 -15.06 -2.33 5.72
C LEU A 97 -16.15 -2.01 6.76
N ASP A 98 -15.77 -1.38 7.86
CA ASP A 98 -16.70 -0.89 8.89
C ASP A 98 -17.48 0.35 8.44
#